data_AF-A0A8C8D5Z9-F1
#
_entry.id   AF-A0A8C8D5Z9-F1
#
_cell.length_a   1.000
_cell.length_b   1.000
_cell.length_c   1.000
_cell.angle_alpha   90.00
_cell.angle_beta   90.00
_cell.angle_gamma   90.00
#
_symmetry.space_group_name_H-M   'P 1'
#
loop_
_entity.id
_entity.type
_entity.pdbx_description
1 polymer ?
#
loop_
_entity_poly.entity_id
_entity_poly.type
_entity_poly.pdbx_seq_one_letter_code
_entity_poly.pdbx_strand_id
1 'polypeptide(L)'
;MQQYQSALFWADKIASLSHEDPQDIYWLAQCLYLTSQYHRASHALRSRKLDKLYGACQYLAARCHYAAKEFQQALDILDMEEPTSKKLLDRSVKEENRIQESDWEMTPASINSSICLLRGKIYDAMDNRPLATSSYKEALKLDVYCFEAFDLLTSHHMLTAQEEKDFLDLLPLSQQCTEEEDKLLHFLFENKLKKYNKPSDMVVPEMVNGLQDNLDVVVSLAERHYYNCDFKMCYKLTSMVMVKDPFHANCLPVHIGTLVELSKANELFYLSHRLVDLYPNNPVSWFAVGCYYLMVGHKNEHARRYLSKATTLERTYGPAWIAYGHSFAVESEHDQAMAAYFTAAQLMKGCHLPMLYIGLEYGLTNNSKLAERFFSQALSIAPEDPFVMHEVAVVAFQNGDWKTAEKLFLDAMDKIKAIGNEVTVDKWEPLLNNLGHVCRKLKKYVQALEYHRQALVLIPQHASTYSAIGYVHSLMGDFESAIDYFHTALGLKRDDTFSVTMLGHCIEMYIGDTDAYIGKTSYIGTDIKDKVRGTLSTPGLMKMLNTSTEPSNAQTTVLLEESGIMALETPQSNQDKASLDTPLRSSLPLECNMYESDMMLETSMSDTSA
;
A
#
# COMPACT_ATOMS: atom_id res chain seq x y z
N MET A 1 -19.83 40.29 5.20
CA MET A 1 -19.38 40.65 6.56
C MET A 1 -19.46 39.52 7.59
N GLN A 2 -20.08 38.36 7.33
CA GLN A 2 -20.11 37.19 8.24
C GLN A 2 -20.52 37.50 9.71
N GLN A 3 -21.23 38.60 9.95
CA GLN A 3 -21.77 38.98 11.26
C GLN A 3 -23.09 38.25 11.51
N TYR A 4 -23.01 36.94 11.76
CA TYR A 4 -24.17 36.04 11.75
C TYR A 4 -25.23 36.42 12.80
N GLN A 5 -24.84 36.90 13.97
CA GLN A 5 -25.78 37.32 15.03
C GLN A 5 -26.56 38.59 14.64
N SER A 6 -25.89 39.55 14.00
CA SER A 6 -26.54 40.77 13.53
C SER A 6 -27.50 40.46 12.38
N ALA A 7 -27.07 39.61 11.44
CA ALA A 7 -27.91 39.15 10.34
C ALA A 7 -29.14 38.39 10.83
N LEU A 8 -28.96 37.49 11.80
CA LEU A 8 -30.07 36.75 12.42
C LEU A 8 -31.09 37.67 13.09
N PHE A 9 -30.63 38.68 13.84
CA PHE A 9 -31.52 39.63 14.50
C PHE A 9 -32.39 40.41 13.50
N TRP A 10 -31.79 40.92 12.42
CA TRP A 10 -32.52 41.66 11.41
C TRP A 10 -33.41 40.77 10.55
N ALA A 11 -32.95 39.58 10.16
CA ALA A 11 -33.74 38.62 9.38
C ALA A 11 -35.03 38.22 10.11
N ASP A 12 -34.97 38.00 11.42
CA ASP A 12 -36.15 37.70 12.25
C ASP A 12 -37.16 38.85 12.27
N LYS A 13 -36.67 40.11 12.34
CA LYS A 13 -37.54 41.29 12.30
C LYS A 13 -38.15 41.51 10.93
N ILE A 14 -37.39 41.31 9.86
CA ILE A 14 -37.85 41.44 8.48
C ILE A 14 -38.94 40.39 8.19
N ALA A 15 -38.70 39.12 8.51
CA ALA A 15 -39.67 38.05 8.31
C ALA A 15 -41.00 38.30 9.04
N SER A 16 -40.95 38.96 10.20
CA SER A 16 -42.17 39.38 10.93
C SER A 16 -42.85 40.60 10.31
N LEU A 17 -42.09 41.55 9.75
CA LEU A 17 -42.61 42.79 9.15
C LEU A 17 -43.22 42.53 7.76
N SER A 18 -42.70 41.56 7.01
CA SER A 18 -43.21 41.18 5.69
C SER A 18 -44.41 40.23 5.73
N HIS A 19 -45.00 39.99 6.91
CA HIS A 19 -46.09 39.03 7.11
C HIS A 19 -45.74 37.61 6.62
N GLU A 20 -44.56 37.12 6.97
CA GLU A 20 -44.12 35.75 6.67
C GLU A 20 -43.97 35.46 5.16
N ASP A 21 -43.40 36.41 4.41
CA ASP A 21 -43.02 36.16 3.02
C ASP A 21 -42.02 34.97 2.93
N PRO A 22 -42.23 33.96 2.06
CA PRO A 22 -41.33 32.80 1.93
C PRO A 22 -39.87 33.18 1.71
N GLN A 23 -39.64 34.31 1.05
CA GLN A 23 -38.33 34.87 0.76
C GLN A 23 -37.53 35.17 2.03
N ASP A 24 -38.14 35.91 2.95
CA ASP A 24 -37.50 36.35 4.19
C ASP A 24 -37.34 35.20 5.19
N ILE A 25 -38.27 34.24 5.15
CA ILE A 25 -38.18 33.02 5.97
C ILE A 25 -37.00 32.15 5.55
N TYR A 26 -36.72 32.03 4.25
CA TYR A 26 -35.55 31.33 3.75
C TYR A 26 -34.26 32.00 4.25
N TRP A 27 -34.13 33.33 4.13
CA TRP A 27 -32.94 34.03 4.63
C TRP A 27 -32.78 33.94 6.16
N LEU A 28 -33.90 33.97 6.90
CA LEU A 28 -33.90 33.69 8.33
C LEU A 28 -33.39 32.28 8.62
N ALA A 29 -33.88 31.27 7.90
CA ALA A 29 -33.42 29.89 8.03
C ALA A 29 -31.93 29.75 7.67
N GLN A 30 -31.45 30.47 6.65
CA GLN A 30 -30.04 30.49 6.25
C GLN A 30 -29.16 31.10 7.34
N CYS A 31 -29.60 32.19 7.99
CA CYS A 31 -28.89 32.76 9.13
C CYS A 31 -28.87 31.81 10.35
N LEU A 32 -29.98 31.11 10.60
CA LEU A 32 -30.06 30.08 11.65
C LEU A 32 -29.13 28.89 11.35
N TYR A 33 -29.02 28.47 10.10
CA TYR A 33 -28.08 27.44 9.66
C TYR A 33 -26.63 27.88 9.89
N LEU A 34 -26.28 29.11 9.50
CA LEU A 34 -24.93 29.66 9.68
C LEU A 34 -24.54 29.87 11.15
N THR A 35 -25.52 30.02 12.05
CA THR A 35 -25.31 30.06 13.51
C THR A 35 -25.34 28.68 14.17
N SER A 36 -25.31 27.60 13.37
CA SER A 36 -25.37 26.19 13.81
C SER A 36 -26.63 25.81 14.58
N GLN A 37 -27.73 26.55 14.41
CA GLN A 37 -29.03 26.27 15.02
C GLN A 37 -29.91 25.47 14.05
N TYR A 38 -29.45 24.28 13.69
CA TYR A 38 -30.02 23.47 12.59
C TYR A 38 -31.49 23.09 12.80
N HIS A 39 -31.88 22.69 14.02
CA HIS A 39 -33.27 22.31 14.30
C HIS A 39 -34.23 23.51 14.19
N ARG A 40 -33.79 24.71 14.58
CA ARG A 40 -34.61 25.93 14.44
C ARG A 40 -34.80 26.31 12.97
N ALA A 41 -33.73 26.22 12.19
CA ALA A 41 -33.77 26.46 10.75
C ALA A 41 -34.73 25.48 10.05
N SER A 42 -34.59 24.18 10.30
CA SER A 42 -35.48 23.15 9.72
C SER A 42 -36.94 23.34 10.15
N HIS A 43 -37.20 23.61 11.44
CA HIS A 43 -38.55 23.85 11.93
C HIS A 43 -39.22 25.08 11.29
N ALA A 44 -38.46 26.16 11.06
CA ALA A 44 -38.98 27.38 10.43
C ALA A 44 -39.46 27.13 8.99
N LEU A 45 -38.82 26.21 8.27
CA LEU A 45 -39.18 25.83 6.90
C LEU A 45 -40.31 24.79 6.86
N ARG A 46 -40.23 23.74 7.70
CA ARG A 46 -41.18 22.62 7.70
C ARG A 46 -42.55 22.98 8.30
N SER A 47 -42.59 23.79 9.36
CA SER A 47 -43.86 24.17 10.00
C SER A 47 -44.79 24.91 9.04
N ARG A 48 -44.21 25.65 8.08
CA ARG A 48 -44.89 26.43 7.04
C ARG A 48 -45.02 25.70 5.70
N LYS A 49 -44.55 24.44 5.59
CA LYS A 49 -44.56 23.61 4.37
C LYS A 49 -43.80 24.22 3.19
N LEU A 50 -42.79 25.06 3.44
CA LEU A 50 -41.98 25.70 2.39
C LEU A 50 -41.04 24.70 1.70
N ASP A 51 -40.71 23.60 2.38
CA ASP A 51 -39.95 22.45 1.87
C ASP A 51 -40.63 21.76 0.68
N LYS A 52 -41.96 21.87 0.54
CA LYS A 52 -42.72 21.28 -0.58
C LYS A 52 -42.95 22.24 -1.74
N LEU A 53 -42.77 23.53 -1.50
CA LEU A 53 -43.10 24.59 -2.46
C LEU A 53 -41.88 25.07 -3.24
N TYR A 54 -40.71 25.11 -2.59
CA TYR A 54 -39.48 25.65 -3.18
C TYR A 54 -38.31 24.67 -3.00
N GLY A 55 -37.65 24.31 -4.12
CA GLY A 55 -36.49 23.42 -4.10
C GLY A 55 -35.31 23.95 -3.25
N ALA A 56 -35.10 25.27 -3.20
CA ALA A 56 -34.08 25.88 -2.35
C ALA A 56 -34.38 25.70 -0.84
N CYS A 57 -35.66 25.80 -0.45
CA CYS A 57 -36.08 25.54 0.93
C CYS A 57 -35.99 24.05 1.27
N GLN A 58 -36.32 23.16 0.33
CA GLN A 58 -36.14 21.72 0.48
C GLN A 58 -34.66 21.37 0.72
N TYR A 59 -33.77 21.91 -0.12
CA TYR A 59 -32.33 21.74 0.00
C TYR A 59 -31.82 22.23 1.36
N LEU A 60 -32.19 23.44 1.78
CA LEU A 60 -31.73 23.99 3.06
C LEU A 60 -32.25 23.19 4.26
N ALA A 61 -33.51 22.74 4.23
CA ALA A 61 -34.09 21.90 5.28
C ALA A 61 -33.36 20.55 5.39
N ALA A 62 -33.10 19.88 4.26
CA ALA A 62 -32.33 18.64 4.22
C ALA A 62 -30.88 18.86 4.70
N ARG A 63 -30.24 19.97 4.30
CA ARG A 63 -28.88 20.35 4.72
C ARG A 63 -28.78 20.58 6.22
N CYS A 64 -29.83 21.13 6.86
CA CYS A 64 -29.90 21.28 8.31
C CYS A 64 -29.91 19.92 9.02
N HIS A 65 -30.73 18.97 8.58
CA HIS A 65 -30.78 17.62 9.16
C HIS A 65 -29.49 16.83 8.91
N TYR A 66 -28.86 16.99 7.74
CA TYR A 66 -27.54 16.43 7.46
C TYR A 66 -26.48 16.95 8.45
N ALA A 67 -26.42 18.26 8.68
CA ALA A 67 -25.50 18.86 9.64
C ALA A 67 -25.78 18.44 11.10
N ALA A 68 -27.04 18.13 11.42
CA ALA A 68 -27.45 17.57 12.71
C ALA A 68 -27.18 16.06 12.85
N LYS A 69 -26.63 15.39 11.82
CA LYS A 69 -26.41 13.93 11.74
C LYS A 69 -27.70 13.09 11.75
N GLU A 70 -28.83 13.68 11.36
CA GLU A 70 -30.12 13.00 11.23
C GLU A 70 -30.36 12.59 9.76
N PHE A 71 -29.57 11.63 9.29
CA PHE A 71 -29.51 11.27 7.86
C PHE A 71 -30.84 10.77 7.30
N GLN A 72 -31.59 9.96 8.06
CA GLN A 72 -32.87 9.42 7.60
C GLN A 72 -33.90 10.52 7.36
N GLN A 73 -33.99 11.51 8.26
CA GLN A 73 -34.92 12.62 8.11
C GLN A 73 -34.51 13.53 6.95
N ALA A 74 -33.21 13.70 6.71
CA ALA A 74 -32.73 14.43 5.55
C ALA A 74 -33.12 13.73 4.25
N LEU A 75 -33.00 12.40 4.20
CA LEU A 75 -33.40 11.60 3.04
C LEU A 75 -34.92 11.66 2.82
N ASP A 76 -35.72 11.52 3.88
CA ASP A 76 -37.19 11.65 3.80
C ASP A 76 -37.62 13.01 3.25
N ILE A 77 -36.85 14.09 3.45
CA ILE A 77 -37.15 15.41 2.87
C ILE A 77 -36.80 15.45 1.37
N LEU A 78 -35.75 14.75 0.94
CA LEU A 78 -35.28 14.72 -0.45
C LEU A 78 -36.03 13.70 -1.33
N ASP A 79 -36.54 12.62 -0.74
CA ASP A 79 -37.26 11.54 -1.42
C ASP A 79 -38.76 11.83 -1.55
N MET A 80 -39.23 12.95 -1.00
CA MET A 80 -40.56 13.48 -1.28
C MET A 80 -40.58 14.00 -2.72
N GLU A 81 -40.57 13.08 -3.69
CA GLU A 81 -40.79 13.42 -5.08
C GLU A 81 -42.21 13.97 -5.28
N GLU A 82 -42.24 14.98 -6.14
CA GLU A 82 -43.34 15.81 -6.59
C GLU A 82 -44.75 15.18 -6.53
N PRO A 83 -45.63 15.67 -5.65
CA PRO A 83 -46.99 15.94 -6.06
C PRO A 83 -47.00 17.38 -6.59
N THR A 84 -47.18 17.57 -7.91
CA THR A 84 -47.69 18.80 -8.56
C THR A 84 -46.74 19.94 -8.96
N SER A 85 -45.83 19.71 -9.92
CA SER A 85 -45.19 20.82 -10.69
C SER A 85 -45.15 20.62 -12.21
N LYS A 86 -45.58 19.48 -12.76
CA LYS A 86 -45.94 19.35 -14.19
C LYS A 86 -47.21 20.11 -14.61
N LYS A 87 -47.83 20.91 -13.73
CA LYS A 87 -49.13 21.57 -14.00
C LYS A 87 -49.14 23.11 -14.02
N LEU A 88 -48.00 23.79 -13.86
CA LEU A 88 -47.97 25.26 -13.87
C LEU A 88 -47.07 25.92 -14.92
N LEU A 89 -46.39 25.16 -15.78
CA LEU A 89 -45.52 25.71 -16.84
C LEU A 89 -46.18 25.87 -18.21
N ASP A 90 -47.49 25.59 -18.35
CA ASP A 90 -48.20 25.70 -19.64
C ASP A 90 -49.21 26.85 -19.69
N ARG A 91 -49.15 27.78 -18.72
CA ARG A 91 -50.15 28.85 -18.61
C ARG A 91 -49.58 30.25 -18.46
N SER A 92 -48.49 30.57 -19.17
CA SER A 92 -48.17 31.96 -19.54
C SER A 92 -47.03 32.05 -20.57
N VAL A 93 -47.12 31.33 -21.68
CA VAL A 93 -46.41 31.76 -22.90
C VAL A 93 -47.33 32.73 -23.63
N LYS A 94 -47.26 34.00 -23.21
CA LYS A 94 -47.59 35.24 -23.95
C LYS A 94 -47.82 36.38 -22.96
N GLU A 95 -46.73 37.02 -22.55
CA GLU A 95 -46.63 38.48 -22.58
C GLU A 95 -45.15 38.83 -22.41
N GLU A 96 -44.55 39.25 -23.52
CA GLU A 96 -43.16 39.66 -23.62
C GLU A 96 -42.93 41.01 -22.90
N ASN A 97 -41.76 41.11 -22.27
CA ASN A 97 -40.97 42.31 -22.05
C ASN A 97 -41.44 43.32 -20.98
N ARG A 98 -40.87 43.20 -19.77
CA ARG A 98 -39.83 44.12 -19.20
C ARG A 98 -39.73 43.99 -17.67
N ILE A 99 -38.49 43.74 -17.20
CA ILE A 99 -37.92 44.10 -15.87
C ILE A 99 -38.52 43.27 -14.71
N GLN A 100 -37.81 42.45 -13.95
CA GLN A 100 -36.43 42.43 -13.47
C GLN A 100 -36.15 40.94 -13.14
N GLU A 101 -35.07 40.35 -13.66
CA GLU A 101 -34.56 39.10 -13.09
C GLU A 101 -34.20 39.41 -11.64
N SER A 102 -35.03 38.98 -10.70
CA SER A 102 -34.69 39.06 -9.29
C SER A 102 -33.52 38.11 -9.04
N ASP A 103 -32.47 38.60 -8.38
CA ASP A 103 -31.23 37.91 -7.95
C ASP A 103 -31.45 36.66 -7.06
N TRP A 104 -32.64 36.07 -7.10
CA TRP A 104 -33.16 35.01 -6.25
C TRP A 104 -33.17 33.63 -6.90
N GLU A 105 -33.18 33.58 -8.24
CA GLU A 105 -33.29 32.31 -8.95
C GLU A 105 -31.91 31.83 -9.35
N MET A 106 -31.27 31.07 -8.46
CA MET A 106 -30.29 30.08 -8.92
C MET A 106 -30.96 29.22 -9.98
N THR A 107 -30.26 28.94 -11.08
CA THR A 107 -30.83 28.18 -12.18
C THR A 107 -31.39 26.86 -11.64
N PRO A 108 -32.61 26.44 -12.00
CA PRO A 108 -33.22 25.22 -11.46
C PRO A 108 -32.31 23.98 -11.58
N ALA A 109 -31.45 23.95 -12.61
CA ALA A 109 -30.43 22.92 -12.80
C ALA A 109 -29.36 22.90 -11.68
N SER A 110 -28.85 24.07 -11.26
CA SER A 110 -27.85 24.18 -10.17
C SER A 110 -28.43 23.83 -8.79
N ILE A 111 -29.71 24.12 -8.57
CA ILE A 111 -30.40 23.72 -7.33
C ILE A 111 -30.55 22.20 -7.32
N ASN A 112 -31.01 21.60 -8.42
CA ASN A 112 -31.18 20.16 -8.52
C ASN A 112 -29.84 19.41 -8.43
N SER A 113 -28.76 19.93 -9.01
CA SER A 113 -27.42 19.34 -8.86
C SER A 113 -26.98 19.35 -7.39
N SER A 114 -27.21 20.46 -6.68
CA SER A 114 -26.89 20.58 -5.24
C SER A 114 -27.71 19.63 -4.36
N ILE A 115 -28.97 19.37 -4.74
CA ILE A 115 -29.84 18.38 -4.09
C ILE A 115 -29.30 16.97 -4.30
N CYS A 116 -28.96 16.60 -5.54
CA CYS A 116 -28.35 15.30 -5.85
C CYS A 116 -27.01 15.10 -5.13
N LEU A 117 -26.18 16.15 -5.05
CA LEU A 117 -24.93 16.13 -4.29
C LEU A 117 -25.18 15.87 -2.79
N LEU A 118 -26.15 16.57 -2.19
CA LEU A 118 -26.52 16.36 -0.79
C LEU A 118 -27.07 14.95 -0.56
N ARG A 119 -27.90 14.43 -1.47
CA ARG A 119 -28.39 13.05 -1.44
C ARG A 119 -27.22 12.05 -1.48
N GLY A 120 -26.25 12.27 -2.35
CA GLY A 120 -25.02 11.48 -2.41
C GLY A 120 -24.27 11.47 -1.08
N LYS A 121 -24.08 12.64 -0.45
CA LYS A 121 -23.42 12.79 0.87
C LYS A 121 -24.18 12.08 2.00
N ILE A 122 -25.51 12.09 1.95
CA ILE A 122 -26.36 11.37 2.91
C ILE A 122 -26.19 9.86 2.74
N TYR A 123 -26.26 9.35 1.51
CA TYR A 123 -26.03 7.92 1.26
C TYR A 123 -24.62 7.49 1.65
N ASP A 124 -23.63 8.34 1.43
CA ASP A 124 -22.26 8.06 1.85
C ASP A 124 -22.13 7.97 3.37
N ALA A 125 -22.77 8.89 4.11
CA ALA A 125 -22.84 8.84 5.57
C ALA A 125 -23.65 7.65 6.11
N MET A 126 -24.54 7.07 5.30
CA MET A 126 -25.29 5.84 5.60
C MET A 126 -24.57 4.55 5.15
N ASP A 127 -23.31 4.63 4.71
CA ASP A 127 -22.53 3.52 4.15
C ASP A 127 -23.12 2.90 2.85
N ASN A 128 -24.06 3.59 2.18
CA ASN A 128 -24.67 3.12 0.93
C ASN A 128 -23.95 3.70 -0.31
N ARG A 129 -22.77 3.16 -0.58
CA ARG A 129 -21.87 3.60 -1.67
C ARG A 129 -22.45 3.50 -3.09
N PRO A 130 -23.16 2.43 -3.51
CA PRO A 130 -23.65 2.37 -4.89
C PRO A 130 -24.66 3.50 -5.18
N LEU A 131 -25.58 3.79 -4.24
CA LEU A 131 -26.53 4.90 -4.40
C LEU A 131 -25.84 6.27 -4.28
N ALA A 132 -24.80 6.37 -3.44
CA ALA A 132 -23.99 7.59 -3.39
C ALA A 132 -23.33 7.87 -4.74
N THR A 133 -22.68 6.86 -5.36
CA THR A 133 -22.05 7.03 -6.68
C THR A 133 -23.04 7.42 -7.77
N SER A 134 -24.23 6.83 -7.81
CA SER A 134 -25.24 7.19 -8.80
C SER A 134 -25.70 8.64 -8.60
N SER A 135 -25.93 9.06 -7.36
CA SER A 135 -26.35 10.42 -7.02
C SER A 135 -25.29 11.47 -7.37
N TYR A 136 -24.01 11.18 -7.12
CA TYR A 136 -22.92 12.08 -7.53
C TYR A 136 -22.76 12.14 -9.05
N LYS A 137 -22.91 11.02 -9.76
CA LYS A 137 -22.91 11.00 -11.24
C LYS A 137 -24.06 11.81 -11.81
N GLU A 138 -25.23 11.74 -11.20
CA GLU A 138 -26.39 12.57 -11.58
C GLU A 138 -26.15 14.05 -11.31
N ALA A 139 -25.58 14.40 -10.15
CA ALA A 139 -25.25 15.78 -9.81
C ALA A 139 -24.33 16.43 -10.86
N LEU A 140 -23.29 15.71 -11.31
CA LEU A 140 -22.35 16.23 -12.31
C LEU A 140 -22.93 16.27 -13.73
N LYS A 141 -23.89 15.40 -14.05
CA LYS A 141 -24.63 15.48 -15.32
C LYS A 141 -25.56 16.70 -15.38
N LEU A 142 -26.10 17.11 -14.23
CA LEU A 142 -26.95 18.30 -14.11
C LEU A 142 -26.13 19.58 -14.16
N ASP A 143 -25.01 19.61 -13.44
CA ASP A 143 -24.09 20.74 -13.39
C ASP A 143 -22.64 20.25 -13.49
N VAL A 144 -22.03 20.52 -14.65
CA VAL A 144 -20.66 20.11 -14.95
C VAL A 144 -19.65 20.85 -14.05
N TYR A 145 -19.98 22.04 -13.56
CA TYR A 145 -19.08 22.84 -12.71
C TYR A 145 -19.06 22.35 -11.25
N CYS A 146 -19.87 21.36 -10.89
CA CYS A 146 -19.95 20.82 -9.54
C CYS A 146 -18.69 19.99 -9.17
N PHE A 147 -17.57 20.67 -8.91
CA PHE A 147 -16.30 20.04 -8.57
C PHE A 147 -16.38 19.21 -7.28
N GLU A 148 -17.23 19.58 -6.33
CA GLU A 148 -17.37 18.82 -5.07
C GLU A 148 -17.91 17.39 -5.33
N ALA A 149 -18.86 17.23 -6.26
CA ALA A 149 -19.33 15.90 -6.66
C ALA A 149 -18.20 15.08 -7.32
N PHE A 150 -17.44 15.73 -8.20
CA PHE A 150 -16.30 15.12 -8.88
C PHE A 150 -15.18 14.75 -7.90
N ASP A 151 -14.91 15.61 -6.92
CA ASP A 151 -13.91 15.36 -5.89
C ASP A 151 -14.29 14.17 -5.03
N LEU A 152 -15.54 14.07 -4.56
CA LEU A 152 -15.99 12.91 -3.79
C LEU A 152 -15.89 11.61 -4.59
N LEU A 153 -16.23 11.62 -5.88
CA LEU A 153 -16.07 10.47 -6.78
C LEU A 153 -14.61 10.01 -6.90
N THR A 154 -13.68 10.95 -7.08
CA THR A 154 -12.27 10.69 -7.36
C THR A 154 -11.41 10.48 -6.10
N SER A 155 -11.64 11.25 -5.03
CA SER A 155 -10.88 11.19 -3.77
C SER A 155 -11.18 9.90 -3.01
N HIS A 156 -12.43 9.43 -3.03
CA HIS A 156 -12.80 8.17 -2.44
C HIS A 156 -12.62 6.97 -3.37
N HIS A 157 -11.95 7.14 -4.52
CA HIS A 157 -11.60 6.06 -5.47
C HIS A 157 -12.77 5.09 -5.76
N MET A 158 -13.97 5.65 -5.91
CA MET A 158 -15.21 4.88 -6.04
C MET A 158 -15.33 4.13 -7.36
N LEU A 159 -14.66 4.64 -8.37
CA LEU A 159 -14.74 4.20 -9.74
C LEU A 159 -13.45 3.48 -10.15
N THR A 160 -13.58 2.57 -11.11
CA THR A 160 -12.41 2.04 -11.82
C THR A 160 -11.95 3.03 -12.88
N ALA A 161 -10.67 2.97 -13.30
CA ALA A 161 -10.14 3.86 -14.32
C ALA A 161 -10.94 3.83 -15.65
N GLN A 162 -11.58 2.70 -15.95
CA GLN A 162 -12.42 2.53 -17.13
C GLN A 162 -13.78 3.22 -16.95
N GLU A 163 -14.43 3.03 -15.80
CA GLU A 163 -15.67 3.74 -15.47
C GLU A 163 -15.49 5.25 -15.40
N GLU A 164 -14.32 5.70 -14.94
CA GLU A 164 -13.96 7.12 -14.90
C GLU A 164 -13.83 7.72 -16.31
N LYS A 165 -13.17 7.00 -17.24
CA LYS A 165 -13.05 7.43 -18.63
C LYS A 165 -14.40 7.45 -19.34
N ASP A 166 -15.17 6.35 -19.22
CA ASP A 166 -16.51 6.26 -19.78
C ASP A 166 -17.41 7.38 -19.24
N PHE A 167 -17.23 7.76 -17.98
CA PHE A 167 -17.99 8.84 -17.37
C PHE A 167 -17.65 10.21 -17.93
N LEU A 168 -16.37 10.52 -18.18
CA LEU A 168 -15.98 11.78 -18.83
C LEU A 168 -16.59 11.92 -20.22
N ASP A 169 -16.62 10.84 -21.00
CA ASP A 169 -17.22 10.83 -22.35
C ASP A 169 -18.75 11.03 -22.31
N LEU A 170 -19.40 10.69 -21.19
CA LEU A 170 -20.85 10.81 -20.99
C LEU A 170 -21.30 12.19 -20.47
N LEU A 171 -20.39 13.08 -20.09
CA LEU A 171 -20.75 14.39 -19.55
C LEU A 171 -21.20 15.35 -20.66
N PRO A 172 -22.30 16.12 -20.45
CA PRO A 172 -22.82 17.06 -21.44
C PRO A 172 -22.03 18.38 -21.49
N LEU A 173 -20.70 18.30 -21.65
CA LEU A 173 -19.80 19.45 -21.70
C LEU A 173 -20.17 20.43 -22.84
N SER A 174 -20.44 19.88 -24.03
CA SER A 174 -20.75 20.65 -25.25
C SER A 174 -22.09 21.40 -25.21
N GLN A 175 -22.99 21.04 -24.29
CA GLN A 175 -24.32 21.65 -24.17
C GLN A 175 -24.35 22.80 -23.17
N GLN A 176 -23.47 22.77 -22.16
CA GLN A 176 -23.47 23.72 -21.04
C GLN A 176 -22.33 24.75 -21.11
N CYS A 177 -21.25 24.46 -21.84
CA CYS A 177 -20.03 25.27 -21.84
C CYS A 177 -19.75 25.91 -23.20
N THR A 178 -18.96 26.99 -23.18
CA THR A 178 -18.30 27.50 -24.39
C THR A 178 -17.16 26.56 -24.82
N GLU A 179 -16.74 26.60 -26.09
CA GLU A 179 -15.66 25.72 -26.60
C GLU A 179 -14.30 25.90 -25.86
N GLU A 180 -14.08 27.06 -25.25
CA GLU A 180 -12.88 27.35 -24.45
C GLU A 180 -12.96 26.73 -23.05
N GLU A 181 -14.11 26.84 -22.40
CA GLU A 181 -14.38 26.26 -21.07
C GLU A 181 -14.41 24.73 -21.11
N ASP A 182 -14.94 24.15 -22.19
CA ASP A 182 -14.95 22.69 -22.40
C ASP A 182 -13.52 22.12 -22.37
N LYS A 183 -12.59 22.71 -23.14
CA LYS A 183 -11.18 22.30 -23.15
C LYS A 183 -10.52 22.45 -21.78
N LEU A 184 -10.85 23.50 -21.03
CA LEU A 184 -10.33 23.73 -19.69
C LEU A 184 -10.84 22.67 -18.70
N LEU A 185 -12.15 22.45 -18.64
CA LEU A 185 -12.78 21.49 -17.73
C LEU A 185 -12.35 20.06 -18.05
N HIS A 186 -12.33 19.70 -19.33
CA HIS A 186 -11.83 18.41 -19.77
C HIS A 186 -10.38 18.20 -19.33
N PHE A 187 -9.51 19.19 -19.54
CA PHE A 187 -8.12 19.13 -19.06
C PHE A 187 -8.03 18.96 -17.54
N LEU A 188 -8.77 19.74 -16.76
CA LEU A 188 -8.71 19.68 -15.29
C LEU A 188 -9.21 18.35 -14.75
N PHE A 189 -10.32 17.82 -15.28
CA PHE A 189 -10.86 16.54 -14.86
C PHE A 189 -9.96 15.38 -15.29
N GLU A 190 -9.50 15.37 -16.54
CA GLU A 190 -8.57 14.38 -17.06
C GLU A 190 -7.25 14.36 -16.28
N ASN A 191 -6.75 15.54 -15.91
CA ASN A 191 -5.51 15.67 -15.16
C ASN A 191 -5.61 15.03 -13.77
N LYS A 192 -6.74 15.20 -13.08
CA LYS A 192 -7.00 14.59 -11.77
C LYS A 192 -7.26 13.07 -11.85
N LEU A 193 -7.74 12.60 -13.01
CA LEU A 193 -8.05 11.19 -13.25
C LEU A 193 -6.82 10.36 -13.59
N LYS A 194 -5.94 10.91 -14.44
CA LYS A 194 -4.74 10.22 -14.94
C LYS A 194 -3.65 10.15 -13.86
N LYS A 195 -3.75 9.16 -12.98
CA LYS A 195 -2.77 8.89 -11.90
C LYS A 195 -1.58 8.03 -12.38
N TYR A 196 -1.81 7.09 -13.29
CA TYR A 196 -0.81 6.11 -13.75
C TYR A 196 -0.14 6.45 -15.08
N ASN A 197 -0.48 7.58 -15.69
CA ASN A 197 0.16 8.00 -16.94
C ASN A 197 1.55 8.56 -16.66
N LYS A 198 2.42 8.49 -17.68
CA LYS A 198 3.78 9.00 -17.55
C LYS A 198 3.75 10.53 -17.35
N PRO A 199 4.59 11.08 -16.47
CA PRO A 199 4.70 12.52 -16.24
C PRO A 199 4.93 13.32 -17.55
N SER A 200 5.65 12.74 -18.51
CA SER A 200 5.95 13.32 -19.82
C SER A 200 4.72 13.57 -20.70
N ASP A 201 3.59 12.91 -20.41
CA ASP A 201 2.36 13.04 -21.20
C ASP A 201 1.51 14.28 -20.78
N MET A 202 1.98 15.06 -19.80
CA MET A 202 1.29 16.28 -19.36
C MET A 202 1.53 17.41 -20.36
N VAL A 203 0.69 17.48 -21.39
CA VAL A 203 0.62 18.64 -22.28
C VAL A 203 -0.44 19.59 -21.75
N VAL A 204 -0.01 20.68 -21.12
CA VAL A 204 -0.90 21.79 -20.77
C VAL A 204 -1.24 22.52 -22.07
N PRO A 205 -2.53 22.71 -22.42
CA PRO A 205 -2.90 23.48 -23.59
C PRO A 205 -2.36 24.91 -23.51
N GLU A 206 -1.84 25.43 -24.61
CA GLU A 206 -1.16 26.75 -24.67
C GLU A 206 -2.07 27.92 -24.23
N MET A 207 -3.38 27.71 -24.30
CA MET A 207 -4.42 28.66 -23.88
C MET A 207 -4.48 28.85 -22.35
N VAL A 208 -4.00 27.88 -21.57
CA VAL A 208 -4.06 27.87 -20.10
C VAL A 208 -2.67 27.84 -19.46
N ASN A 209 -1.67 28.43 -20.13
CA ASN A 209 -0.27 28.47 -19.68
C ASN A 209 -0.09 28.95 -18.23
N GLY A 210 -0.98 29.79 -17.71
CA GLY A 210 -0.94 30.23 -16.31
C GLY A 210 -1.23 29.13 -15.27
N LEU A 211 -1.84 28.01 -15.68
CA LEU A 211 -2.19 26.89 -14.80
C LEU A 211 -1.01 25.94 -14.53
N GLN A 212 0.08 26.02 -15.29
CA GLN A 212 1.27 25.18 -15.07
C GLN A 212 1.87 25.39 -13.67
N ASP A 213 1.74 26.60 -13.13
CA ASP A 213 2.26 26.99 -11.81
C ASP A 213 1.23 26.79 -10.69
N ASN A 214 0.01 26.35 -11.02
CA ASN A 214 -1.03 26.07 -10.03
C ASN A 214 -0.63 24.87 -9.17
N LEU A 215 -0.83 24.99 -7.86
CA LEU A 215 -0.42 23.96 -6.90
C LEU A 215 -1.15 22.64 -7.13
N ASP A 216 -2.46 22.67 -7.46
CA ASP A 216 -3.24 21.45 -7.74
C ASP A 216 -2.68 20.65 -8.93
N VAL A 217 -2.28 21.36 -10.00
CA VAL A 217 -1.69 20.73 -11.19
C VAL A 217 -0.31 20.15 -10.86
N VAL A 218 0.51 20.89 -10.11
CA VAL A 218 1.82 20.40 -9.65
C VAL A 218 1.67 19.19 -8.73
N VAL A 219 0.63 19.13 -7.88
CA VAL A 219 0.34 17.97 -7.02
C VAL A 219 -0.06 16.77 -7.86
N SER A 220 -0.93 16.93 -8.87
CA SER A 220 -1.26 15.83 -9.78
C SER A 220 -0.05 15.31 -10.56
N LEU A 221 0.89 16.19 -10.95
CA LEU A 221 2.17 15.80 -11.52
C LEU A 221 3.03 15.03 -10.51
N ALA A 222 3.05 15.47 -9.24
CA ALA A 222 3.74 14.77 -8.18
C ALA A 222 3.15 13.36 -7.94
N GLU A 223 1.82 13.19 -7.97
CA GLU A 223 1.16 11.88 -7.90
C GLU A 223 1.60 10.95 -9.03
N ARG A 224 1.70 11.45 -10.27
CA ARG A 224 2.21 10.64 -11.40
C ARG A 224 3.65 10.18 -11.18
N HIS A 225 4.51 11.07 -10.69
CA HIS A 225 5.87 10.70 -10.31
C HIS A 225 5.88 9.68 -9.17
N TYR A 226 4.97 9.79 -8.20
CA TYR A 226 4.87 8.82 -7.11
C TYR A 226 4.53 7.42 -7.63
N TYR A 227 3.51 7.30 -8.49
CA TYR A 227 3.12 6.01 -9.07
C TYR A 227 4.12 5.45 -10.09
N ASN A 228 4.93 6.31 -10.72
CA ASN A 228 6.08 5.90 -11.52
C ASN A 228 7.34 5.57 -10.69
N CYS A 229 7.24 5.62 -9.35
CA CYS A 229 8.34 5.38 -8.40
C CYS A 229 9.49 6.41 -8.46
N ASP A 230 9.25 7.59 -9.02
CA ASP A 230 10.17 8.75 -9.00
C ASP A 230 10.07 9.53 -7.67
N PHE A 231 10.35 8.87 -6.55
CA PHE A 231 10.08 9.44 -5.21
C PHE A 231 10.82 10.75 -4.93
N LYS A 232 12.04 10.93 -5.45
CA LYS A 232 12.83 12.17 -5.24
C LYS A 232 12.28 13.36 -6.00
N MET A 233 11.85 13.18 -7.25
CA MET A 233 11.20 14.26 -8.02
C MET A 233 9.84 14.59 -7.41
N CYS A 234 9.07 13.58 -7.01
CA CYS A 234 7.84 13.77 -6.26
C CYS A 234 8.07 14.58 -4.97
N TYR A 235 9.13 14.27 -4.21
CA TYR A 235 9.51 15.03 -3.02
C TYR A 235 9.91 16.48 -3.35
N LYS A 236 10.67 16.72 -4.43
CA LYS A 236 11.03 18.08 -4.88
C LYS A 236 9.77 18.90 -5.22
N LEU A 237 8.81 18.30 -5.93
CA LEU A 237 7.54 18.97 -6.28
C LEU A 237 6.67 19.23 -5.04
N THR A 238 6.44 18.21 -4.21
CA THR A 238 5.60 18.35 -3.01
C THR A 238 6.22 19.31 -1.98
N SER A 239 7.54 19.32 -1.80
CA SER A 239 8.20 20.30 -0.92
C SER A 239 8.05 21.73 -1.42
N MET A 240 8.12 21.98 -2.74
CA MET A 240 7.81 23.30 -3.32
C MET A 240 6.36 23.70 -3.07
N VAL A 241 5.41 22.76 -3.18
CA VAL A 241 4.00 23.00 -2.87
C VAL A 241 3.83 23.37 -1.40
N MET A 242 4.42 22.60 -0.48
CA MET A 242 4.32 22.83 0.97
C MET A 242 4.97 24.15 1.43
N VAL A 243 5.96 24.68 0.70
CA VAL A 243 6.54 26.00 0.99
C VAL A 243 5.59 27.12 0.57
N LYS A 244 4.87 26.97 -0.55
CA LYS A 244 3.90 27.96 -1.06
C LYS A 244 2.59 27.92 -0.27
N ASP A 245 2.04 26.72 -0.08
CA ASP A 245 0.84 26.44 0.70
C ASP A 245 1.14 25.32 1.71
N PRO A 246 1.40 25.67 2.98
CA PRO A 246 1.75 24.70 4.01
C PRO A 246 0.67 23.68 4.34
N PHE A 247 -0.58 23.88 3.92
CA PHE A 247 -1.73 23.06 4.34
C PHE A 247 -2.57 22.55 3.17
N HIS A 248 -1.95 22.40 2.00
CA HIS A 248 -2.63 21.92 0.81
C HIS A 248 -3.17 20.49 0.99
N ALA A 249 -4.50 20.33 1.05
CA ALA A 249 -5.16 19.09 1.45
C ALA A 249 -4.78 17.87 0.58
N ASN A 250 -4.70 18.05 -0.74
CA ASN A 250 -4.40 16.96 -1.69
C ASN A 250 -2.90 16.58 -1.68
N CYS A 251 -2.02 17.49 -1.26
CA CYS A 251 -0.57 17.27 -1.26
C CYS A 251 -0.15 16.44 -0.05
N LEU A 252 -0.87 16.56 1.07
CA LEU A 252 -0.48 15.93 2.34
C LEU A 252 -0.32 14.40 2.22
N PRO A 253 -1.28 13.62 1.65
CA PRO A 253 -1.13 12.17 1.55
C PRO A 253 0.08 11.76 0.71
N VAL A 254 0.27 12.42 -0.44
CA VAL A 254 1.38 12.14 -1.37
C VAL A 254 2.71 12.51 -0.74
N HIS A 255 2.78 13.65 -0.07
CA HIS A 255 3.98 14.10 0.61
C HIS A 255 4.34 13.16 1.78
N ILE A 256 3.36 12.76 2.60
CA ILE A 256 3.57 11.75 3.66
C ILE A 256 4.07 10.44 3.06
N GLY A 257 3.45 9.97 1.97
CA GLY A 257 3.90 8.79 1.22
C GLY A 257 5.37 8.91 0.81
N THR A 258 5.77 10.01 0.16
CA THR A 258 7.18 10.23 -0.22
C THR A 258 8.14 10.31 0.96
N LEU A 259 7.73 10.88 2.10
CA LEU A 259 8.58 10.99 3.28
C LEU A 259 8.84 9.61 3.90
N VAL A 260 7.82 8.75 3.93
CA VAL A 260 7.95 7.35 4.33
C VAL A 260 8.82 6.59 3.34
N GLU A 261 8.58 6.76 2.03
CA GLU A 261 9.36 6.07 1.00
C GLU A 261 10.84 6.49 0.96
N LEU A 262 11.16 7.74 1.31
CA LEU A 262 12.53 8.25 1.39
C LEU A 262 13.14 8.12 2.80
N SER A 263 12.46 7.47 3.74
CA SER A 263 12.90 7.25 5.13
C SER A 263 13.28 8.54 5.89
N LYS A 264 12.55 9.64 5.66
CA LYS A 264 12.80 10.95 6.27
C LYS A 264 12.02 11.17 7.57
N ALA A 265 12.45 10.50 8.64
CA ALA A 265 11.77 10.52 9.94
C ALA A 265 11.61 11.90 10.57
N ASN A 266 12.64 12.75 10.52
CA ASN A 266 12.63 14.06 11.19
C ASN A 266 11.61 15.03 10.56
N GLU A 267 11.52 15.06 9.23
CA GLU A 267 10.58 15.92 8.51
C GLU A 267 9.14 15.46 8.76
N LEU A 268 8.88 14.15 8.72
CA LEU A 268 7.55 13.60 9.00
C LEU A 268 7.12 13.80 10.45
N PHE A 269 8.06 13.70 11.40
CA PHE A 269 7.81 14.02 12.80
C PHE A 269 7.35 15.47 12.97
N TYR A 270 8.08 16.42 12.38
CA TYR A 270 7.72 17.83 12.46
C TYR A 270 6.38 18.13 11.78
N LEU A 271 6.14 17.57 10.60
CA LEU A 271 4.88 17.73 9.86
C LEU A 271 3.69 17.18 10.65
N SER A 272 3.81 15.96 11.18
CA SER A 272 2.73 15.32 11.94
C SER A 272 2.33 16.11 13.20
N HIS A 273 3.29 16.65 13.95
CA HIS A 273 2.99 17.50 15.11
C HIS A 273 2.26 18.78 14.71
N ARG A 274 2.73 19.46 13.66
CA ARG A 274 2.05 20.66 13.14
C ARG A 274 0.64 20.36 12.66
N LEU A 275 0.41 19.22 12.01
CA LEU A 275 -0.92 18.82 11.56
C LEU A 275 -1.86 18.52 12.73
N VAL A 276 -1.35 17.89 13.80
CA VAL A 276 -2.16 17.63 15.01
C VAL A 276 -2.53 18.93 15.72
N ASP A 277 -1.59 19.87 15.83
CA ASP A 277 -1.82 21.17 16.48
C ASP A 277 -2.88 22.01 15.74
N LEU A 278 -2.91 21.94 14.41
CA LEU A 278 -3.78 22.76 13.58
C LEU A 278 -5.10 22.08 13.21
N TYR A 279 -5.06 20.77 12.92
CA TYR A 279 -6.19 19.99 12.43
C TYR A 279 -6.36 18.70 13.26
N PRO A 280 -6.75 18.80 14.55
CA PRO A 280 -6.93 17.63 15.41
C PRO A 280 -8.11 16.74 14.99
N ASN A 281 -9.09 17.31 14.27
CA ASN A 281 -10.29 16.62 13.82
C ASN A 281 -10.15 16.01 12.41
N ASN A 282 -9.06 16.31 11.69
CA ASN A 282 -8.85 15.79 10.34
C ASN A 282 -8.13 14.42 10.42
N PRO A 283 -8.57 13.38 9.71
CA PRO A 283 -7.90 12.08 9.69
C PRO A 283 -6.45 12.14 9.18
N VAL A 284 -6.13 13.07 8.27
CA VAL A 284 -4.78 13.18 7.68
C VAL A 284 -3.69 13.40 8.73
N SER A 285 -4.01 14.12 9.81
CA SER A 285 -3.09 14.41 10.90
C SER A 285 -2.71 13.15 11.66
N TRP A 286 -3.70 12.32 12.01
CA TRP A 286 -3.49 11.06 12.72
C TRP A 286 -2.88 9.99 11.82
N PHE A 287 -3.19 10.03 10.52
CA PHE A 287 -2.51 9.24 9.50
C PHE A 287 -1.01 9.56 9.44
N ALA A 288 -0.63 10.85 9.40
CA ALA A 288 0.78 11.26 9.43
C ALA A 288 1.53 10.75 10.68
N VAL A 289 0.89 10.84 11.85
CA VAL A 289 1.44 10.30 13.11
C VAL A 289 1.59 8.78 13.04
N GLY A 290 0.59 8.08 12.50
CA GLY A 290 0.62 6.63 12.30
C GLY A 290 1.78 6.20 11.40
N CYS A 291 1.92 6.83 10.24
CA CYS A 291 3.03 6.60 9.30
C CYS A 291 4.40 6.89 9.91
N TYR A 292 4.52 7.93 10.75
CA TYR A 292 5.75 8.20 11.48
C TYR A 292 6.13 7.03 12.41
N TYR A 293 5.18 6.51 13.20
CA TYR A 293 5.47 5.38 14.07
C TYR A 293 5.78 4.09 13.31
N LEU A 294 5.18 3.87 12.13
CA LEU A 294 5.54 2.76 11.25
C LEU A 294 6.98 2.87 10.75
N MET A 295 7.39 4.05 10.30
CA MET A 295 8.75 4.28 9.78
C MET A 295 9.83 4.17 10.85
N VAL A 296 9.55 4.57 12.10
CA VAL A 296 10.53 4.46 13.20
C VAL A 296 10.84 3.01 13.59
N GLY A 297 9.95 2.07 13.27
CA GLY A 297 10.10 0.66 13.65
C GLY A 297 9.84 0.41 15.14
N HIS A 298 9.54 -0.85 15.48
CA HIS A 298 9.33 -1.37 16.84
C HIS A 298 8.19 -0.76 17.69
N LYS A 299 7.43 0.22 17.15
CA LYS A 299 6.32 0.91 17.84
C LYS A 299 4.98 0.72 17.11
N ASN A 300 4.77 -0.47 16.56
CA ASN A 300 3.59 -0.81 15.75
C ASN A 300 2.28 -0.72 16.55
N GLU A 301 2.28 -1.00 17.85
CA GLU A 301 1.10 -0.79 18.72
C GLU A 301 0.67 0.70 18.76
N HIS A 302 1.64 1.62 18.85
CA HIS A 302 1.35 3.06 18.83
C HIS A 302 0.84 3.50 17.46
N ALA A 303 1.45 3.01 16.38
CA ALA A 303 0.97 3.24 15.03
C ALA A 303 -0.50 2.81 14.89
N ARG A 304 -0.84 1.58 15.31
CA ARG A 304 -2.21 1.05 15.29
C ARG A 304 -3.20 1.92 16.02
N ARG A 305 -2.85 2.42 17.22
CA ARG A 305 -3.73 3.29 18.00
C ARG A 305 -4.09 4.59 17.27
N TYR A 306 -3.10 5.24 16.64
CA TYR A 306 -3.33 6.49 15.91
C TYR A 306 -4.01 6.27 14.56
N LEU A 307 -3.69 5.18 13.87
CA LEU A 307 -4.36 4.79 12.63
C LEU A 307 -5.83 4.40 12.88
N SER A 308 -6.11 3.66 13.95
CA SER A 308 -7.48 3.40 14.41
C SER A 308 -8.23 4.69 14.71
N LYS A 309 -7.58 5.67 15.34
CA LYS A 309 -8.17 7.00 15.53
C LYS A 309 -8.48 7.67 14.19
N ALA A 310 -7.58 7.61 13.20
CA ALA A 310 -7.81 8.16 11.87
C ALA A 310 -9.03 7.51 11.18
N THR A 311 -9.14 6.18 11.21
CA THR A 311 -10.27 5.46 10.59
C THR A 311 -11.60 5.65 11.32
N THR A 312 -11.57 5.92 12.64
CA THR A 312 -12.80 6.28 13.39
C THR A 312 -13.30 7.70 13.09
N LEU A 313 -12.39 8.63 12.75
CA LEU A 313 -12.77 9.98 12.34
C LEU A 313 -13.41 9.96 10.95
N GLU A 314 -12.77 9.27 10.02
CA GLU A 314 -13.30 9.07 8.66
C GLU A 314 -13.07 7.63 8.21
N ARG A 315 -14.16 6.87 8.12
CA ARG A 315 -14.13 5.47 7.67
C ARG A 315 -13.72 5.33 6.21
N THR A 316 -14.04 6.33 5.39
CA THR A 316 -13.80 6.36 3.94
C THR A 316 -12.35 6.70 3.59
N TYR A 317 -11.51 7.06 4.57
CA TYR A 317 -10.14 7.47 4.32
C TYR A 317 -9.24 6.28 3.97
N GLY A 318 -9.09 6.02 2.67
CA GLY A 318 -8.39 4.85 2.12
C GLY A 318 -6.93 4.68 2.57
N PRO A 319 -6.06 5.71 2.50
CA PRO A 319 -4.65 5.58 2.87
C PRO A 319 -4.42 5.11 4.31
N ALA A 320 -5.30 5.48 5.27
CA ALA A 320 -5.17 5.02 6.64
C ALA A 320 -5.44 3.52 6.77
N TRP A 321 -6.36 2.94 5.98
CA TRP A 321 -6.59 1.49 6.01
C TRP A 321 -5.41 0.70 5.45
N ILE A 322 -4.72 1.23 4.43
CA ILE A 322 -3.48 0.62 3.91
C ILE A 322 -2.40 0.63 5.00
N ALA A 323 -2.14 1.79 5.62
CA ALA A 323 -1.18 1.89 6.71
C ALA A 323 -1.58 1.02 7.92
N TYR A 324 -2.88 0.88 8.20
CA TYR A 324 -3.38 -0.01 9.24
C TYR A 324 -3.08 -1.47 8.92
N GLY A 325 -3.24 -1.88 7.65
CA GLY A 325 -2.80 -3.20 7.18
C GLY A 325 -1.29 -3.41 7.31
N HIS A 326 -0.47 -2.45 6.91
CA HIS A 326 1.00 -2.53 7.05
C HIS A 326 1.42 -2.78 8.51
N SER A 327 0.73 -2.16 9.47
CA SER A 327 1.04 -2.32 10.89
C SER A 327 0.90 -3.76 11.39
N PHE A 328 -0.03 -4.53 10.82
CA PHE A 328 -0.22 -5.95 11.13
C PHE A 328 0.68 -6.85 10.28
N ALA A 329 0.92 -6.47 9.02
CA ALA A 329 1.79 -7.22 8.11
C ALA A 329 3.23 -7.30 8.65
N VAL A 330 3.75 -6.19 9.19
CA VAL A 330 5.10 -6.14 9.81
C VAL A 330 5.17 -6.97 11.11
N GLU A 331 4.04 -7.16 11.80
CA GLU A 331 3.95 -8.06 12.97
C GLU A 331 3.61 -9.52 12.59
N SER A 332 3.45 -9.81 11.29
CA SER A 332 3.01 -11.11 10.76
C SER A 332 1.63 -11.57 11.23
N GLU A 333 0.75 -10.63 11.62
CA GLU A 333 -0.66 -10.92 11.95
C GLU A 333 -1.53 -10.94 10.68
N HIS A 334 -1.38 -11.99 9.88
CA HIS A 334 -1.95 -12.10 8.52
C HIS A 334 -3.48 -11.91 8.45
N ASP A 335 -4.25 -12.49 9.37
CA ASP A 335 -5.73 -12.41 9.34
C ASP A 335 -6.24 -10.97 9.53
N GLN A 336 -5.61 -10.22 10.43
CA GLN A 336 -5.99 -8.84 10.73
C GLN A 336 -5.51 -7.89 9.63
N ALA A 337 -4.29 -8.11 9.11
CA ALA A 337 -3.78 -7.40 7.95
C ALA A 337 -4.72 -7.56 6.74
N MET A 338 -5.14 -8.80 6.47
CA MET A 338 -6.06 -9.14 5.40
C MET A 338 -7.40 -8.41 5.53
N ALA A 339 -7.99 -8.39 6.73
CA ALA A 339 -9.23 -7.66 6.97
C ALA A 339 -9.09 -6.16 6.68
N ALA A 340 -7.98 -5.54 7.10
CA ALA A 340 -7.71 -4.12 6.82
C ALA A 340 -7.53 -3.87 5.32
N TYR A 341 -6.74 -4.68 4.61
CA TYR A 341 -6.56 -4.50 3.16
C TYR A 341 -7.83 -4.75 2.36
N PHE A 342 -8.69 -5.69 2.76
CA PHE A 342 -9.98 -5.88 2.10
C PHE A 342 -10.88 -4.65 2.24
N THR A 343 -10.93 -4.02 3.42
CA THR A 343 -11.64 -2.75 3.58
C THR A 343 -11.02 -1.64 2.72
N ALA A 344 -9.68 -1.58 2.64
CA ALA A 344 -8.99 -0.65 1.76
C ALA A 344 -9.32 -0.89 0.28
N ALA A 345 -9.38 -2.13 -0.18
CA ALA A 345 -9.71 -2.49 -1.56
C ALA A 345 -11.18 -2.19 -1.92
N GLN A 346 -12.10 -2.32 -0.96
CA GLN A 346 -13.51 -1.95 -1.14
C GLN A 346 -13.67 -0.44 -1.30
N LEU A 347 -12.87 0.34 -0.57
CA LEU A 347 -12.85 1.80 -0.65
C LEU A 347 -12.11 2.28 -1.91
N MET A 348 -10.96 1.68 -2.24
CA MET A 348 -10.06 2.12 -3.30
C MET A 348 -10.00 1.13 -4.46
N LYS A 349 -11.06 1.11 -5.28
CA LYS A 349 -11.14 0.17 -6.41
C LYS A 349 -10.17 0.48 -7.55
N GLY A 350 -9.82 1.75 -7.74
CA GLY A 350 -8.87 2.21 -8.76
C GLY A 350 -7.39 2.12 -8.35
N CYS A 351 -7.09 1.68 -7.13
CA CYS A 351 -5.71 1.58 -6.65
C CYS A 351 -5.22 0.13 -6.69
N HIS A 352 -4.02 -0.10 -7.23
CA HIS A 352 -3.44 -1.43 -7.29
C HIS A 352 -2.81 -1.88 -5.95
N LEU A 353 -2.42 -0.94 -5.08
CA LEU A 353 -1.69 -1.24 -3.83
C LEU A 353 -2.48 -2.16 -2.87
N PRO A 354 -3.78 -1.93 -2.56
CA PRO A 354 -4.52 -2.85 -1.70
C PRO A 354 -4.56 -4.27 -2.25
N MET A 355 -4.70 -4.42 -3.58
CA MET A 355 -4.72 -5.74 -4.23
C MET A 355 -3.35 -6.41 -4.19
N LEU A 356 -2.28 -5.62 -4.36
CA LEU A 356 -0.90 -6.08 -4.20
C LEU A 356 -0.67 -6.65 -2.80
N TYR A 357 -1.03 -5.92 -1.75
CA TYR A 357 -0.83 -6.38 -0.37
C TYR A 357 -1.73 -7.57 0.00
N ILE A 358 -2.97 -7.63 -0.49
CA ILE A 358 -3.81 -8.83 -0.36
C ILE A 358 -3.12 -10.04 -1.01
N GLY A 359 -2.58 -9.87 -2.22
CA GLY A 359 -1.83 -10.91 -2.92
C GLY A 359 -0.60 -11.38 -2.14
N LEU A 360 0.13 -10.42 -1.55
CA LEU A 360 1.30 -10.68 -0.71
C LEU A 360 0.95 -11.53 0.52
N GLU A 361 -0.08 -11.13 1.28
CA GLU A 361 -0.54 -11.89 2.45
C GLU A 361 -1.02 -13.30 2.06
N TYR A 362 -1.66 -13.46 0.89
CA TYR A 362 -1.99 -14.78 0.37
C TYR A 362 -0.76 -15.61 -0.01
N GLY A 363 0.29 -14.97 -0.53
CA GLY A 363 1.59 -15.60 -0.80
C GLY A 363 2.26 -16.11 0.49
N LEU A 364 2.28 -15.29 1.54
CA LEU A 364 2.83 -15.65 2.85
C LEU A 364 2.04 -16.78 3.54
N THR A 365 0.72 -16.84 3.33
CA THR A 365 -0.14 -17.93 3.82
C THR A 365 -0.15 -19.18 2.92
N ASN A 366 0.78 -19.29 1.95
CA ASN A 366 0.92 -20.40 0.99
C ASN A 366 -0.29 -20.62 0.06
N ASN A 367 -1.13 -19.62 -0.14
CA ASN A 367 -2.27 -19.64 -1.05
C ASN A 367 -1.91 -19.06 -2.42
N SER A 368 -0.96 -19.68 -3.12
CA SER A 368 -0.36 -19.14 -4.35
C SER A 368 -1.37 -18.88 -5.47
N LYS A 369 -2.43 -19.69 -5.60
CA LYS A 369 -3.43 -19.51 -6.67
C LYS A 369 -4.33 -18.30 -6.47
N LEU A 370 -4.65 -17.97 -5.22
CA LEU A 370 -5.42 -16.76 -4.90
C LEU A 370 -4.52 -15.53 -5.06
N ALA A 371 -3.28 -15.61 -4.59
CA ALA A 371 -2.28 -14.55 -4.76
C ALA A 371 -2.12 -14.15 -6.24
N GLU A 372 -1.95 -15.12 -7.14
CA GLU A 372 -1.84 -14.89 -8.58
C GLU A 372 -3.03 -14.09 -9.16
N ARG A 373 -4.26 -14.36 -8.70
CA ARG A 373 -5.45 -13.62 -9.16
C ARG A 373 -5.39 -12.16 -8.77
N PHE A 374 -5.08 -11.86 -7.51
CA PHE A 374 -4.97 -10.48 -7.03
C PHE A 374 -3.82 -9.74 -7.68
N PHE A 375 -2.68 -10.40 -7.88
CA PHE A 375 -1.56 -9.79 -8.60
C PHE A 375 -1.88 -9.53 -10.08
N SER A 376 -2.63 -10.42 -10.75
CA SER A 376 -3.07 -10.17 -12.14
C SER A 376 -4.00 -8.95 -12.23
N GLN A 377 -4.80 -8.69 -11.18
CA GLN A 377 -5.65 -7.51 -11.08
C GLN A 377 -4.83 -6.25 -10.77
N ALA A 378 -3.81 -6.33 -9.90
CA ALA A 378 -2.89 -5.23 -9.66
C ALA A 378 -2.12 -4.85 -10.93
N LEU A 379 -1.65 -5.85 -11.69
CA LEU A 379 -0.90 -5.66 -12.93
C LEU A 379 -1.75 -5.06 -14.06
N SER A 380 -3.06 -5.33 -14.10
CA SER A 380 -3.96 -4.71 -15.08
C SER A 380 -4.19 -3.23 -14.82
N ILE A 381 -4.07 -2.79 -13.56
CA ILE A 381 -4.16 -1.38 -13.16
C ILE A 381 -2.81 -0.68 -13.36
N ALA A 382 -1.71 -1.28 -12.88
CA ALA A 382 -0.36 -0.73 -12.96
C ALA A 382 0.59 -1.74 -13.62
N PRO A 383 0.73 -1.71 -14.96
CA PRO A 383 1.55 -2.69 -15.68
C PRO A 383 3.05 -2.39 -15.64
N GLU A 384 3.45 -1.17 -15.28
CA GLU A 384 4.86 -0.74 -15.27
C GLU A 384 5.47 -0.62 -13.87
N ASP A 385 4.72 -0.91 -12.81
CA ASP A 385 5.22 -0.80 -11.43
C ASP A 385 6.21 -1.95 -11.10
N PRO A 386 7.47 -1.63 -10.76
CA PRO A 386 8.46 -2.64 -10.38
C PRO A 386 8.06 -3.45 -9.13
N PHE A 387 7.32 -2.88 -8.18
CA PHE A 387 6.89 -3.59 -6.97
C PHE A 387 5.90 -4.71 -7.31
N VAL A 388 4.93 -4.44 -8.19
CA VAL A 388 3.99 -5.46 -8.67
C VAL A 388 4.72 -6.56 -9.42
N MET A 389 5.66 -6.22 -10.30
CA MET A 389 6.44 -7.21 -11.05
C MET A 389 7.29 -8.10 -10.13
N HIS A 390 7.90 -7.52 -9.09
CA HIS A 390 8.66 -8.24 -8.09
C HIS A 390 7.81 -9.31 -7.39
N GLU A 391 6.64 -8.93 -6.87
CA GLU A 391 5.78 -9.88 -6.13
C GLU A 391 5.19 -10.98 -7.01
N VAL A 392 4.81 -10.66 -8.26
CA VAL A 392 4.38 -11.67 -9.23
C VAL A 392 5.51 -12.68 -9.49
N ALA A 393 6.75 -12.19 -9.61
CA ALA A 393 7.92 -13.04 -9.83
C ALA A 393 8.23 -13.94 -8.62
N VAL A 394 8.04 -13.44 -7.39
CA VAL A 394 8.17 -14.24 -6.16
C VAL A 394 7.16 -15.39 -6.16
N VAL A 395 5.89 -15.13 -6.51
CA VAL A 395 4.88 -16.21 -6.61
C VAL A 395 5.20 -17.18 -7.74
N ALA A 396 5.67 -16.70 -8.88
CA ALA A 396 6.10 -17.57 -9.98
C ALA A 396 7.26 -18.49 -9.56
N PHE A 397 8.18 -18.00 -8.74
CA PHE A 397 9.25 -18.80 -8.16
C PHE A 397 8.72 -19.87 -7.19
N GLN A 398 7.78 -19.51 -6.31
CA GLN A 398 7.12 -20.46 -5.39
C GLN A 398 6.39 -21.58 -6.14
N ASN A 399 5.79 -21.27 -7.30
CA ASN A 399 5.12 -22.25 -8.16
C ASN A 399 6.10 -23.12 -8.98
N GLY A 400 7.39 -22.81 -8.99
CA GLY A 400 8.42 -23.56 -9.72
C GLY A 400 8.71 -23.06 -11.14
N ASP A 401 8.07 -21.99 -11.60
CA ASP A 401 8.25 -21.42 -12.93
C ASP A 401 9.45 -20.46 -12.98
N TRP A 402 10.67 -20.99 -12.79
CA TRP A 402 11.87 -20.16 -12.61
C TRP A 402 12.23 -19.29 -13.82
N LYS A 403 11.86 -19.72 -15.04
CA LYS A 403 12.12 -18.96 -16.28
C LYS A 403 11.23 -17.71 -16.40
N THR A 404 9.97 -17.81 -15.98
CA THR A 404 9.06 -16.66 -16.01
C THR A 404 9.42 -15.70 -14.89
N ALA A 405 9.77 -16.22 -13.71
CA ALA A 405 10.30 -15.43 -12.60
C ALA A 405 11.56 -14.64 -13.01
N GLU A 406 12.54 -15.29 -13.66
CA GLU A 406 13.74 -14.60 -14.17
C GLU A 406 13.38 -13.43 -15.09
N LYS A 407 12.47 -13.65 -16.04
CA LYS A 407 12.04 -12.62 -16.97
C LYS A 407 11.40 -11.43 -16.25
N LEU A 408 10.47 -11.69 -15.32
CA LEU A 408 9.77 -10.65 -14.58
C LEU A 408 10.71 -9.84 -13.68
N PHE A 409 11.67 -10.48 -13.02
CA PHE A 409 12.69 -9.78 -12.24
C PHE A 409 13.61 -8.93 -13.11
N LEU A 410 13.99 -9.40 -14.31
CA LEU A 410 14.75 -8.61 -15.28
C LEU A 410 13.94 -7.41 -15.79
N ASP A 411 12.65 -7.61 -16.12
CA ASP A 411 11.76 -6.54 -16.55
C ASP A 411 11.62 -5.47 -15.44
N ALA A 412 11.47 -5.89 -14.17
CA ALA A 412 11.45 -4.99 -13.02
C ALA A 412 12.76 -4.21 -12.86
N MET A 413 13.91 -4.89 -12.99
CA MET A 413 15.23 -4.26 -12.92
C MET A 413 15.44 -3.25 -14.04
N ASP A 414 14.99 -3.54 -15.26
CA ASP A 414 15.10 -2.61 -16.40
C ASP A 414 14.23 -1.37 -16.19
N LYS A 415 13.04 -1.51 -15.59
CA LYS A 415 12.21 -0.37 -15.19
C LYS A 415 12.88 0.49 -14.13
N ILE A 416 13.46 -0.13 -13.09
CA ILE A 416 14.19 0.60 -12.04
C ILE A 416 15.40 1.34 -12.62
N LYS A 417 16.14 0.72 -13.55
CA LYS A 417 17.26 1.37 -14.25
C LYS A 417 16.81 2.53 -15.13
N ALA A 418 15.66 2.42 -15.78
CA ALA A 418 15.09 3.51 -16.58
C ALA A 418 14.71 4.72 -15.72
N ILE A 419 14.27 4.47 -14.48
CA ILE A 419 14.03 5.47 -13.43
C ILE A 419 15.36 5.94 -12.78
N GLY A 420 16.39 5.11 -12.89
CA GLY A 420 17.60 5.03 -12.07
C GLY A 420 18.68 6.08 -12.29
N ASN A 421 18.33 7.36 -12.40
CA ASN A 421 19.30 8.42 -12.14
C ASN A 421 19.40 8.76 -10.65
N GLU A 422 18.39 8.47 -9.81
CA GLU A 422 18.43 8.87 -8.39
C GLU A 422 17.63 7.96 -7.42
N VAL A 423 17.43 6.65 -7.62
CA VAL A 423 16.64 5.80 -6.70
C VAL A 423 17.38 5.50 -5.37
N THR A 424 16.66 5.33 -4.25
CA THR A 424 17.24 4.86 -2.98
C THR A 424 17.71 3.42 -3.14
N VAL A 425 19.03 3.23 -3.15
CA VAL A 425 19.65 1.99 -3.61
C VAL A 425 19.38 0.81 -2.67
N ASP A 426 19.09 1.07 -1.40
CA ASP A 426 18.89 0.07 -0.34
C ASP A 426 17.65 -0.83 -0.55
N LYS A 427 16.53 -0.23 -0.97
CA LYS A 427 15.23 -0.94 -1.10
C LYS A 427 15.19 -2.05 -2.14
N TRP A 428 16.12 -2.04 -3.09
CA TRP A 428 16.15 -3.02 -4.19
C TRP A 428 17.13 -4.16 -3.92
N GLU A 429 17.66 -4.26 -2.70
CA GLU A 429 18.45 -5.40 -2.28
C GLU A 429 17.68 -6.73 -2.40
N PRO A 430 16.42 -6.85 -1.92
CA PRO A 430 15.66 -8.10 -2.04
C PRO A 430 15.45 -8.51 -3.49
N LEU A 431 15.25 -7.54 -4.40
CA LEU A 431 15.11 -7.82 -5.83
C LEU A 431 16.38 -8.50 -6.39
N LEU A 432 17.57 -7.97 -6.08
CA LEU A 432 18.83 -8.56 -6.55
C LEU A 432 19.10 -9.91 -5.88
N ASN A 433 18.80 -10.03 -4.59
CA ASN A 433 18.95 -11.28 -3.85
C ASN A 433 18.05 -12.38 -4.43
N ASN A 434 16.78 -12.05 -4.72
CA ASN A 434 15.82 -12.95 -5.34
C ASN A 434 16.22 -13.35 -6.76
N LEU A 435 16.75 -12.42 -7.55
CA LEU A 435 17.27 -12.71 -8.89
C LEU A 435 18.47 -13.67 -8.80
N GLY A 436 19.34 -13.49 -7.80
CA GLY A 436 20.42 -14.45 -7.46
C GLY A 436 19.89 -15.85 -7.15
N HIS A 437 18.83 -15.96 -6.33
CA HIS A 437 18.17 -17.23 -6.04
C HIS A 437 17.54 -17.90 -7.26
N VAL A 438 16.91 -17.13 -8.15
CA VAL A 438 16.36 -17.64 -9.42
C VAL A 438 17.47 -18.16 -10.32
N CYS A 439 18.57 -17.41 -10.48
CA CYS A 439 19.72 -17.84 -11.26
C CYS A 439 20.37 -19.11 -10.68
N ARG A 440 20.43 -19.24 -9.35
CA ARG A 440 20.89 -20.47 -8.67
C ARG A 440 20.01 -21.67 -9.03
N LYS A 441 18.68 -21.55 -8.97
CA LYS A 441 17.75 -22.63 -9.36
C LYS A 441 17.88 -23.00 -10.84
N LEU A 442 18.15 -22.01 -11.70
CA LEU A 442 18.46 -22.20 -13.13
C LEU A 442 19.88 -22.73 -13.40
N LYS A 443 20.68 -23.00 -12.36
CA LYS A 443 22.09 -23.47 -12.43
C LYS A 443 23.04 -22.48 -13.13
N LYS A 444 22.66 -21.20 -13.21
CA LYS A 444 23.51 -20.11 -13.72
C LYS A 444 24.35 -19.51 -12.59
N TYR A 445 25.24 -20.32 -12.01
CA TYR A 445 25.94 -19.97 -10.75
C TYR A 445 26.80 -18.71 -10.82
N VAL A 446 27.50 -18.48 -11.93
CA VAL A 446 28.34 -17.27 -12.09
C VAL A 446 27.48 -16.00 -12.07
N GLN A 447 26.34 -16.01 -12.75
CA GLN A 447 25.40 -14.88 -12.73
C GLN A 447 24.76 -14.72 -11.35
N ALA A 448 24.41 -15.82 -10.68
CA ALA A 448 23.87 -15.77 -9.32
C ALA A 448 24.85 -15.07 -8.35
N LEU A 449 26.14 -15.38 -8.43
CA LEU A 449 27.17 -14.70 -7.64
C LEU A 449 27.30 -13.21 -7.98
N GLU A 450 27.20 -12.84 -9.25
CA GLU A 450 27.21 -11.44 -9.68
C GLU A 450 26.06 -10.67 -9.01
N TYR A 451 24.84 -11.22 -9.04
CA TYR A 451 23.66 -10.57 -8.43
C TYR A 451 23.74 -10.52 -6.91
N HIS A 452 24.15 -11.59 -6.23
CA HIS A 452 24.33 -11.55 -4.77
C HIS A 452 25.46 -10.60 -4.36
N ARG A 453 26.53 -10.46 -5.15
CA ARG A 453 27.57 -9.45 -4.91
C ARG A 453 27.05 -8.04 -5.10
N GLN A 454 26.21 -7.80 -6.11
CA GLN A 454 25.54 -6.50 -6.29
C GLN A 454 24.60 -6.21 -5.12
N ALA A 455 23.88 -7.20 -4.59
CA ALA A 455 23.06 -7.07 -3.39
C ALA A 455 23.89 -6.69 -2.15
N LEU A 456 25.07 -7.31 -1.96
CA LEU A 456 26.01 -6.91 -0.89
C LEU A 456 26.57 -5.50 -1.04
N VAL A 457 26.59 -4.91 -2.24
CA VAL A 457 26.96 -3.49 -2.40
C VAL A 457 25.89 -2.58 -1.80
N LEU A 458 24.63 -3.02 -1.78
CA LEU A 458 23.51 -2.30 -1.20
C LEU A 458 23.49 -2.44 0.31
N ILE A 459 23.51 -3.68 0.81
CA ILE A 459 23.56 -4.01 2.24
C ILE A 459 24.85 -4.81 2.53
N PRO A 460 25.95 -4.15 2.93
CA PRO A 460 27.27 -4.79 3.10
C PRO A 460 27.36 -5.89 4.18
N GLN A 461 26.40 -5.92 5.11
CA GLN A 461 26.40 -6.82 6.26
C GLN A 461 25.14 -7.70 6.33
N HIS A 462 24.58 -8.07 5.17
CA HIS A 462 23.41 -8.94 5.14
C HIS A 462 23.78 -10.41 5.28
N ALA A 463 23.37 -11.04 6.38
CA ALA A 463 23.76 -12.42 6.70
C ALA A 463 23.17 -13.45 5.73
N SER A 464 21.93 -13.26 5.26
CA SER A 464 21.26 -14.16 4.31
C SER A 464 22.00 -14.16 2.96
N THR A 465 22.42 -12.99 2.48
CA THR A 465 23.16 -12.86 1.20
C THR A 465 24.54 -13.53 1.27
N TYR A 466 25.28 -13.44 2.38
CA TYR A 466 26.53 -14.20 2.57
C TYR A 466 26.29 -15.71 2.59
N SER A 467 25.23 -16.18 3.26
CA SER A 467 24.85 -17.59 3.26
C SER A 467 24.48 -18.08 1.86
N ALA A 468 23.73 -17.27 1.08
CA ALA A 468 23.38 -17.58 -0.30
C ALA A 468 24.62 -17.70 -1.20
N ILE A 469 25.61 -16.82 -1.05
CA ILE A 469 26.90 -16.89 -1.76
C ILE A 469 27.66 -18.16 -1.37
N GLY A 470 27.78 -18.46 -0.07
CA GLY A 470 28.41 -19.69 0.42
C GLY A 470 27.74 -20.94 -0.14
N TYR A 471 26.41 -20.93 -0.22
CA TYR A 471 25.64 -22.00 -0.81
C TYR A 471 25.91 -22.16 -2.31
N VAL A 472 25.93 -21.07 -3.08
CA VAL A 472 26.29 -21.12 -4.51
C VAL A 472 27.71 -21.66 -4.72
N HIS A 473 28.70 -21.26 -3.90
CA HIS A 473 30.06 -21.79 -3.96
C HIS A 473 30.12 -23.30 -3.68
N SER A 474 29.36 -23.78 -2.69
CA SER A 474 29.25 -25.21 -2.39
C SER A 474 28.70 -26.02 -3.58
N LEU A 475 27.70 -25.47 -4.29
CA LEU A 475 27.12 -26.09 -5.50
C LEU A 475 28.09 -26.10 -6.70
N MET A 476 29.05 -25.17 -6.74
CA MET A 476 30.12 -25.15 -7.74
C MET A 476 31.29 -26.10 -7.39
N GLY A 477 31.33 -26.64 -6.17
CA GLY A 477 32.41 -27.48 -5.65
C GLY A 477 33.59 -26.72 -5.05
N ASP A 478 33.48 -25.40 -4.89
CA ASP A 478 34.49 -24.57 -4.23
C ASP A 478 34.19 -24.49 -2.72
N PHE A 479 34.51 -25.59 -2.03
CA PHE A 479 34.19 -25.72 -0.60
C PHE A 479 35.04 -24.82 0.30
N GLU A 480 36.26 -24.44 -0.12
CA GLU A 480 37.13 -23.54 0.66
C GLU A 480 36.49 -22.16 0.80
N SER A 481 36.12 -21.54 -0.32
CA SER A 481 35.40 -20.26 -0.30
C SER A 481 34.04 -20.39 0.39
N ALA A 482 33.32 -21.51 0.21
CA ALA A 482 32.02 -21.72 0.84
C ALA A 482 32.10 -21.70 2.38
N ILE A 483 33.12 -22.37 2.95
CA ILE A 483 33.37 -22.40 4.40
C ILE A 483 33.64 -20.99 4.93
N ASP A 484 34.47 -20.21 4.24
CA ASP A 484 34.76 -18.82 4.62
C ASP A 484 33.47 -17.97 4.63
N TYR A 485 32.64 -18.07 3.59
CA TYR A 485 31.39 -17.31 3.52
C TYR A 485 30.37 -17.76 4.58
N PHE A 486 30.22 -19.05 4.85
CA PHE A 486 29.35 -19.51 5.94
C PHE A 486 29.86 -19.07 7.31
N HIS A 487 31.17 -19.02 7.54
CA HIS A 487 31.73 -18.43 8.76
C HIS A 487 31.42 -16.93 8.88
N THR A 488 31.51 -16.16 7.78
CA THR A 488 31.12 -14.75 7.80
C THR A 488 29.62 -14.56 8.09
N ALA A 489 28.75 -15.39 7.49
CA ALA A 489 27.31 -15.36 7.73
C ALA A 489 26.98 -15.67 9.21
N LEU A 490 27.59 -16.70 9.79
CA LEU A 490 27.40 -17.05 11.21
C LEU A 490 28.03 -16.05 12.19
N GLY A 491 29.05 -15.32 11.74
CA GLY A 491 29.62 -14.19 12.47
C GLY A 491 28.62 -13.04 12.61
N LEU A 492 27.77 -12.83 11.61
CA LEU A 492 26.70 -11.81 11.60
C LEU A 492 25.44 -12.31 12.30
N LYS A 493 24.95 -13.50 11.94
CA LYS A 493 23.75 -14.12 12.51
C LYS A 493 24.08 -15.50 13.08
N ARG A 494 24.19 -15.57 14.40
CA ARG A 494 24.57 -16.80 15.12
C ARG A 494 23.51 -17.90 15.07
N ASP A 495 22.25 -17.50 14.98
CA ASP A 495 21.10 -18.40 15.15
C ASP A 495 20.61 -19.02 13.83
N ASP A 496 21.35 -18.86 12.74
CA ASP A 496 20.96 -19.41 11.44
C ASP A 496 21.27 -20.91 11.32
N THR A 497 20.24 -21.73 11.56
CA THR A 497 20.32 -23.20 11.47
C THR A 497 20.70 -23.70 10.09
N PHE A 498 20.26 -23.00 9.04
CA PHE A 498 20.59 -23.35 7.66
C PHE A 498 22.11 -23.25 7.43
N SER A 499 22.71 -22.10 7.74
CA SER A 499 24.15 -21.91 7.59
C SER A 499 24.98 -22.87 8.45
N VAL A 500 24.55 -23.21 9.67
CA VAL A 500 25.26 -24.18 10.54
C VAL A 500 25.31 -25.57 9.91
N THR A 501 24.17 -26.06 9.43
CA THR A 501 24.08 -27.41 8.84
C THR A 501 24.85 -27.48 7.51
N MET A 502 24.72 -26.46 6.66
CA MET A 502 25.46 -26.38 5.40
C MET A 502 26.97 -26.25 5.61
N LEU A 503 27.41 -25.50 6.61
CA LEU A 503 28.83 -25.43 6.99
C LEU A 503 29.37 -26.81 7.38
N GLY A 504 28.63 -27.56 8.21
CA GLY A 504 29.00 -28.93 8.59
C GLY A 504 29.18 -29.83 7.37
N HIS A 505 28.25 -29.77 6.42
CA HIS A 505 28.34 -30.54 5.18
C HIS A 505 29.53 -30.12 4.31
N CYS A 506 29.78 -28.81 4.16
CA CYS A 506 30.92 -28.31 3.38
C CYS A 506 32.26 -28.75 3.99
N ILE A 507 32.38 -28.78 5.32
CA ILE A 507 33.58 -29.25 6.02
C ILE A 507 33.81 -30.74 5.75
N GLU A 508 32.78 -31.57 5.84
CA GLU A 508 32.89 -33.01 5.55
C GLU A 508 33.34 -33.27 4.11
N MET A 509 32.82 -32.51 3.14
CA MET A 509 33.20 -32.62 1.73
C MET A 509 34.64 -32.15 1.48
N TYR A 510 35.04 -31.03 2.09
CA TYR A 510 36.42 -30.53 1.97
C TYR A 510 37.43 -31.54 2.54
N ILE A 511 37.14 -32.13 3.71
CA ILE A 511 38.01 -33.14 4.33
C ILE A 511 37.99 -34.45 3.52
N GLY A 512 36.82 -34.90 3.05
CA GLY A 512 36.68 -36.11 2.23
C GLY A 512 37.48 -36.05 0.92
N ASP A 513 37.55 -34.88 0.28
CA ASP A 513 38.37 -34.67 -0.92
C ASP A 513 39.87 -34.73 -0.62
N THR A 514 40.32 -34.27 0.56
CA THR A 514 41.72 -34.40 0.95
C THR A 514 42.15 -35.85 1.15
N ASP A 515 41.29 -36.70 1.73
CA ASP A 515 41.56 -38.13 1.90
C ASP A 515 41.58 -38.89 0.56
N ALA A 516 40.74 -38.50 -0.41
CA ALA A 516 40.76 -39.05 -1.76
C ALA A 516 42.03 -38.68 -2.54
N TYR A 517 42.60 -37.49 -2.29
CA TYR A 517 43.87 -37.06 -2.88
C TYR A 517 45.07 -37.81 -2.28
N ILE A 518 45.05 -38.05 -0.96
CA ILE A 518 46.08 -38.83 -0.25
C ILE A 518 46.07 -40.30 -0.72
N GLY A 519 44.90 -40.87 -1.00
CA GLY A 519 44.74 -42.24 -1.52
C GLY A 519 45.31 -42.48 -2.94
N LYS A 520 45.51 -41.43 -3.75
CA LYS A 520 46.21 -41.56 -5.05
C LYS A 520 47.73 -41.48 -4.95
N THR A 521 48.26 -40.88 -3.87
CA THR A 521 49.71 -40.83 -3.59
C THR A 521 50.23 -42.01 -2.78
N SER A 522 49.37 -42.91 -2.28
CA SER A 522 49.76 -44.01 -1.40
C SER A 522 50.18 -45.30 -2.12
N TYR A 523 51.01 -45.20 -3.16
CA TYR A 523 51.90 -46.30 -3.59
C TYR A 523 53.34 -46.08 -3.14
N ILE A 524 53.58 -45.35 -2.06
CA ILE A 524 54.85 -45.41 -1.32
C ILE A 524 54.55 -45.33 0.18
N GLY A 525 54.77 -46.45 0.86
CA GLY A 525 55.24 -46.49 2.25
C GLY A 525 54.27 -46.07 3.34
N THR A 526 53.76 -47.06 4.06
CA THR A 526 53.37 -46.99 5.48
C THR A 526 54.41 -46.22 6.31
N ASP A 527 54.05 -45.04 6.86
CA ASP A 527 54.52 -44.45 8.14
C ASP A 527 54.23 -42.93 8.27
N ILE A 528 52.96 -42.51 8.20
CA ILE A 528 52.56 -41.10 8.46
C ILE A 528 51.45 -40.97 9.53
N LYS A 529 51.05 -42.05 10.20
CA LYS A 529 50.07 -41.94 11.32
C LYS A 529 50.63 -41.28 12.59
N ASP A 530 51.94 -41.13 12.71
CA ASP A 530 52.57 -40.55 13.92
C ASP A 530 53.06 -39.09 13.77
N LYS A 531 52.99 -38.48 12.56
CA LYS A 531 53.47 -37.09 12.34
C LYS A 531 52.39 -36.02 12.30
N VAL A 532 51.11 -36.37 12.12
CA VAL A 532 50.00 -35.39 12.09
C VAL A 532 49.54 -35.01 13.51
N ARG A 533 49.93 -35.76 14.55
CA ARG A 533 49.73 -35.34 15.96
C ARG A 533 50.65 -34.19 16.41
N GLY A 534 51.62 -33.77 15.59
CA GLY A 534 52.60 -32.73 15.95
C GLY A 534 52.28 -31.32 15.45
N THR A 535 51.33 -31.13 14.52
CA THR A 535 51.10 -29.83 13.85
C THR A 535 49.87 -29.06 14.34
N LEU A 536 49.10 -29.61 15.29
CA LEU A 536 48.01 -28.91 16.00
C LEU A 536 48.54 -28.16 17.24
N SER A 537 49.59 -27.37 17.08
CA SER A 537 50.02 -26.41 18.10
C SER A 537 50.41 -25.07 17.47
N THR A 538 49.41 -24.30 17.07
CA THR A 538 49.60 -22.85 16.89
C THR A 538 49.02 -22.11 18.12
N PRO A 539 49.79 -21.22 18.78
CA PRO A 539 49.50 -20.75 20.15
C PRO A 539 48.48 -19.60 20.23
N GLY A 540 47.55 -19.50 19.26
CA GLY A 540 46.54 -18.43 19.20
C GLY A 540 45.19 -18.82 19.78
N LEU A 541 44.88 -20.12 19.83
CA LEU A 541 43.53 -20.63 20.14
C LEU A 541 43.26 -20.94 21.62
N MET A 542 44.29 -20.92 22.48
CA MET A 542 44.18 -21.35 23.89
C MET A 542 44.15 -20.19 24.90
N LYS A 543 43.83 -18.96 24.47
CA LYS A 543 43.76 -17.79 25.37
C LYS A 543 42.37 -17.14 25.49
N MET A 544 41.37 -17.63 24.77
CA MET A 544 39.98 -17.15 24.89
C MET A 544 38.99 -18.16 25.50
N LEU A 545 39.43 -19.39 25.83
CA LEU A 545 38.56 -20.44 26.38
C LEU A 545 38.84 -20.82 27.84
N ASN A 546 39.77 -20.15 28.53
CA ASN A 546 40.05 -20.41 29.96
C ASN A 546 39.60 -19.25 30.85
N THR A 547 38.29 -19.12 31.03
CA THR A 547 37.71 -18.57 32.27
C THR A 547 36.38 -19.26 32.57
N SER A 548 36.41 -20.41 33.21
CA SER A 548 35.42 -20.76 34.23
C SER A 548 35.89 -21.94 35.07
N THR A 549 35.82 -21.69 36.36
CA THR A 549 36.19 -22.46 37.55
C THR A 549 35.47 -23.81 37.70
N GLU A 550 36.20 -24.79 38.25
CA GLU A 550 35.76 -26.13 38.67
C GLU A 550 34.55 -26.15 39.63
N PRO A 551 33.88 -27.31 39.77
CA PRO A 551 33.29 -27.71 41.03
C PRO A 551 33.86 -29.03 41.56
N SER A 552 34.19 -29.03 42.85
CA SER A 552 34.63 -30.16 43.65
C SER A 552 33.47 -30.92 44.31
N ASN A 553 33.53 -32.26 44.25
CA ASN A 553 33.07 -33.29 45.20
C ASN A 553 31.84 -33.04 46.11
N ALA A 554 30.85 -33.92 46.01
CA ALA A 554 30.20 -34.56 47.17
C ALA A 554 29.43 -35.83 46.77
N GLN A 555 29.60 -36.89 47.56
CA GLN A 555 28.89 -38.18 47.52
C GLN A 555 27.46 -38.05 48.07
N THR A 556 26.47 -38.78 47.50
CA THR A 556 25.47 -39.56 48.28
C THR A 556 24.53 -40.40 47.37
N THR A 557 24.61 -41.73 47.56
CA THR A 557 23.52 -42.74 47.74
C THR A 557 22.31 -42.90 46.78
N VAL A 558 22.29 -44.07 46.12
CA VAL A 558 21.26 -45.17 46.04
C VAL A 558 19.78 -44.87 45.68
N LEU A 559 19.27 -45.56 44.64
CA LEU A 559 18.09 -46.48 44.56
C LEU A 559 17.72 -46.68 43.06
N LEU A 560 18.05 -47.82 42.43
CA LEU A 560 17.21 -49.01 42.18
C LEU A 560 15.79 -48.71 41.62
N GLU A 561 15.54 -49.09 40.36
CA GLU A 561 14.45 -50.02 40.01
C GLU A 561 14.62 -50.61 38.59
N GLU A 562 14.35 -51.91 38.50
CA GLU A 562 14.51 -52.83 37.38
C GLU A 562 13.20 -52.97 36.56
N SER A 563 13.33 -53.32 35.28
CA SER A 563 12.52 -54.31 34.52
C SER A 563 12.75 -54.05 33.02
N GLY A 564 13.05 -54.99 32.12
CA GLY A 564 13.05 -56.45 32.14
C GLY A 564 12.21 -56.98 30.97
N ILE A 565 12.86 -57.65 29.99
CA ILE A 565 12.36 -58.84 29.24
C ILE A 565 11.34 -58.55 28.10
N MET A 566 11.32 -59.13 26.88
CA MET A 566 12.07 -60.18 26.16
C MET A 566 11.85 -60.04 24.62
N ALA A 567 12.71 -60.68 23.84
CA ALA A 567 12.67 -60.86 22.39
C ALA A 567 11.63 -61.91 21.91
N LEU A 568 11.27 -61.88 20.62
CA LEU A 568 10.73 -63.03 19.88
C LEU A 568 10.93 -62.89 18.35
N GLU A 569 11.91 -63.65 17.86
CA GLU A 569 11.99 -64.49 16.66
C GLU A 569 11.32 -64.13 15.31
N THR A 570 12.15 -64.20 14.26
CA THR A 570 11.84 -64.34 12.81
C THR A 570 11.28 -65.73 12.46
N PRO A 571 10.77 -65.97 11.22
CA PRO A 571 11.64 -66.67 10.25
C PRO A 571 11.40 -66.38 8.74
N GLN A 572 12.50 -66.50 7.95
CA GLN A 572 12.71 -67.20 6.65
C GLN A 572 11.71 -67.00 5.48
N SER A 573 12.04 -67.01 4.19
CA SER A 573 13.22 -67.32 3.36
C SER A 573 12.86 -67.00 1.90
N ASN A 574 13.81 -66.62 1.04
CA ASN A 574 14.14 -67.41 -0.17
C ASN A 574 15.30 -66.78 -0.96
N GLN A 575 16.13 -67.69 -1.45
CA GLN A 575 17.37 -67.50 -2.20
C GLN A 575 17.06 -67.15 -3.66
N ASP A 576 17.96 -66.40 -4.32
CA ASP A 576 18.62 -66.89 -5.53
C ASP A 576 19.90 -66.09 -5.84
N LYS A 577 20.96 -66.83 -6.21
CA LYS A 577 22.30 -66.36 -6.58
C LYS A 577 22.45 -66.36 -8.10
N ALA A 578 23.10 -65.33 -8.65
CA ALA A 578 24.05 -65.32 -9.80
C ALA A 578 24.09 -63.89 -10.34
N SER A 579 25.15 -63.07 -10.20
CA SER A 579 26.52 -63.13 -10.72
C SER A 579 26.74 -61.91 -11.63
N LEU A 580 27.75 -61.10 -11.27
CA LEU A 580 28.50 -60.11 -12.05
C LEU A 580 27.77 -59.31 -13.14
N ASP A 581 27.64 -58.01 -12.92
CA ASP A 581 28.42 -57.03 -13.69
C ASP A 581 28.33 -55.63 -13.05
N THR A 582 29.48 -55.06 -12.75
CA THR A 582 29.66 -53.63 -12.47
C THR A 582 29.41 -52.80 -13.73
N PRO A 583 28.74 -51.64 -13.59
CA PRO A 583 29.27 -50.45 -14.23
C PRO A 583 29.40 -49.29 -13.23
N LEU A 584 30.61 -48.72 -13.22
CA LEU A 584 30.91 -47.28 -13.10
C LEU A 584 29.85 -46.43 -12.37
N ARG A 585 30.17 -46.04 -11.13
CA ARG A 585 29.53 -44.93 -10.41
C ARG A 585 29.57 -43.68 -11.29
N SER A 586 28.49 -43.43 -12.01
CA SER A 586 28.13 -42.13 -12.54
C SER A 586 27.80 -41.19 -11.38
N SER A 587 28.19 -39.93 -11.55
CA SER A 587 27.83 -38.78 -10.72
C SER A 587 26.42 -38.88 -10.13
N LEU A 588 26.34 -39.06 -8.82
CA LEU A 588 25.09 -38.90 -8.08
C LEU A 588 24.68 -37.42 -8.17
N PRO A 589 23.47 -37.08 -8.63
CA PRO A 589 22.99 -35.72 -8.60
C PRO A 589 22.80 -35.27 -7.15
N LEU A 590 23.29 -34.07 -6.84
CA LEU A 590 22.96 -33.32 -5.63
C LEU A 590 21.44 -33.09 -5.57
N GLU A 591 20.72 -33.96 -4.88
CA GLU A 591 19.40 -33.67 -4.34
C GLU A 591 19.44 -33.92 -2.83
N CYS A 592 20.05 -32.99 -2.11
CA CYS A 592 19.83 -32.86 -0.67
C CYS A 592 18.47 -32.19 -0.50
N ASN A 593 17.38 -32.96 -0.53
CA ASN A 593 16.01 -32.51 -0.29
C ASN A 593 15.72 -32.26 1.20
N MET A 594 16.69 -31.76 1.96
CA MET A 594 16.52 -31.47 3.38
C MET A 594 16.82 -30.00 3.65
N TYR A 595 15.76 -29.26 4.00
CA TYR A 595 15.75 -27.86 4.45
C TYR A 595 15.92 -26.76 3.37
N GLU A 596 15.48 -26.99 2.12
CA GLU A 596 15.35 -25.88 1.14
C GLU A 596 14.16 -24.93 1.45
N SER A 597 13.30 -25.26 2.42
CA SER A 597 12.14 -24.45 2.82
C SER A 597 12.52 -23.14 3.51
N ASP A 598 13.77 -22.99 3.96
CA ASP A 598 14.14 -21.92 4.88
C ASP A 598 14.79 -20.71 4.16
N MET A 599 15.19 -20.85 2.89
CA MET A 599 15.52 -19.71 2.01
C MET A 599 14.30 -19.34 1.18
N MET A 600 13.25 -18.88 1.87
CA MET A 600 12.12 -18.20 1.23
C MET A 600 12.65 -16.92 0.57
N LEU A 601 12.15 -16.62 -0.64
CA LEU A 601 12.44 -15.34 -1.27
C LEU A 601 11.95 -14.20 -0.37
N GLU A 602 12.78 -13.18 -0.24
CA GLU A 602 12.49 -11.98 0.53
C GLU A 602 11.43 -11.17 -0.25
N THR A 603 10.28 -10.89 0.35
CA THR A 603 9.25 -10.05 -0.28
C THR A 603 9.67 -8.57 -0.18
N SER A 604 9.12 -7.69 -1.03
CA SER A 604 9.48 -6.26 -1.00
C SER A 604 9.22 -5.55 0.34
N MET A 605 8.44 -6.17 1.24
CA MET A 605 8.16 -5.67 2.59
C MET A 605 9.01 -6.33 3.69
N SER A 606 9.86 -7.30 3.37
CA SER A 606 10.60 -8.09 4.37
C SER A 606 11.68 -7.30 5.12
N ASP A 607 12.08 -6.13 4.62
CA ASP A 607 13.07 -5.27 5.27
C ASP A 607 12.49 -3.93 5.74
N THR A 608 11.88 -3.94 6.92
CA THR A 608 11.80 -2.74 7.79
C THR A 608 12.38 -2.98 9.19
N SER A 609 13.03 -4.13 9.41
CA SER A 609 13.71 -4.46 10.66
C SER A 609 15.21 -4.59 10.42
N ALA A 610 15.90 -3.45 10.40
CA ALA A 610 17.33 -3.36 10.65
C ALA A 610 17.59 -2.25 11.66
#